data_AF-A0A6L7UAR2-F1
#
_entry.id   AF-A0A6L7UAR2-F1
#
_cell.length_a   1.000
_cell.length_b   1.000
_cell.length_c   1.000
_cell.angle_alpha   90.00
_cell.angle_beta   90.00
_cell.angle_gamma   90.00
#
_symmetry.space_group_name_H-M   'P 1'
#
loop_
_entity.id
_entity.type
_entity.pdbx_description
1 polymer ?
#
loop_
_entity_poly.entity_id
_entity_poly.type
_entity_poly.pdbx_seq_one_letter_code
_entity_poly.pdbx_strand_id
1 'polypeptide(L)'
;MTPCLAASLRSCLEDMSDSRSAHARRHPFTSILFLALTAVIGGADTWVEVEEFGRDHRAWFERWLCLPHGISSHDTFGRVFALPDPEQLEAGFARWVQARHDQMTD
;
A
#
# COMPACT_ATOMS: atom_id res chain seq x y z
N MET A 1 14.50 -0.69 -16.21
CA MET A 1 13.58 0.36 -15.72
C MET A 1 13.11 -0.08 -14.35
N THR A 2 13.43 0.69 -13.31
CA THR A 2 12.89 0.44 -11.97
C THR A 2 11.42 0.85 -12.00
N PRO A 3 10.47 -0.06 -11.82
CA PRO A 3 9.09 0.33 -11.76
C PRO A 3 8.87 1.00 -10.40
N CYS A 4 8.85 2.32 -10.39
CA CYS A 4 8.25 3.04 -9.28
C CYS A 4 6.73 3.01 -9.51
N LEU A 5 5.96 2.67 -8.47
CA LEU A 5 4.54 3.01 -8.38
C LEU A 5 4.31 4.38 -9.03
N ALA A 6 3.35 4.46 -9.95
CA ALA A 6 2.97 5.68 -10.66
C ALA A 6 3.06 6.88 -9.70
N ALA A 7 3.88 7.88 -10.06
CA ALA A 7 4.37 8.94 -9.18
C ALA A 7 3.28 9.54 -8.27
N SER A 8 2.04 9.64 -8.76
CA SER A 8 0.88 10.16 -8.03
C SER A 8 0.48 9.36 -6.79
N LEU A 9 0.55 8.01 -6.77
CA LEU A 9 0.20 7.28 -5.53
C LEU A 9 1.27 7.46 -4.46
N ARG A 10 2.54 7.43 -4.87
CA ARG A 10 3.66 7.68 -3.96
C ARG A 10 3.53 9.05 -3.31
N SER A 11 3.29 10.09 -4.09
CA SER A 11 3.16 11.46 -3.56
C SER A 11 1.97 11.63 -2.62
N CYS A 12 0.82 10.98 -2.87
CA CYS A 12 -0.32 11.08 -1.96
C CYS A 12 -0.14 10.27 -0.67
N LEU A 13 0.64 9.17 -0.72
CA LEU A 13 0.96 8.36 0.45
C LEU A 13 2.21 8.86 1.22
N GLU A 14 3.04 9.73 0.62
CA GLU A 14 4.17 10.38 1.30
C GLU A 14 3.71 11.40 2.34
N ASP A 15 2.51 11.97 2.20
CA ASP A 15 1.86 12.78 3.23
C ASP A 15 1.48 11.97 4.47
N MET A 16 1.30 10.64 4.32
CA MET A 16 1.04 9.77 5.45
C MET A 16 2.36 9.47 6.17
N SER A 17 2.50 10.04 7.36
CA SER A 17 3.66 9.77 8.20
C SER A 17 3.70 8.29 8.59
N ASP A 18 4.76 7.58 8.20
CA ASP A 18 5.03 6.21 8.63
C ASP A 18 5.38 6.22 10.13
N SER A 19 4.36 6.11 10.98
CA SER A 19 4.46 6.13 12.45
C SER A 19 5.07 4.86 13.05
N ARG A 20 5.46 3.89 12.20
CA ARG A 20 6.10 2.67 12.66
C ARG A 20 7.51 2.98 13.20
N SER A 21 7.75 2.55 14.44
CA SER A 21 8.81 1.58 14.70
C SER A 21 9.97 1.47 13.72
N ALA A 22 11.18 2.02 13.95
CA ALA A 22 12.33 1.73 13.07
C ALA A 22 12.55 0.20 12.88
N HIS A 23 12.34 -0.59 13.94
CA HIS A 23 12.42 -2.05 13.89
C HIS A 23 11.25 -2.72 13.11
N ALA A 24 10.14 -2.01 12.91
CA ALA A 24 8.97 -2.46 12.18
C ALA A 24 8.95 -2.00 10.70
N ARG A 25 9.99 -1.33 10.22
CA ARG A 25 10.11 -0.80 8.84
C ARG A 25 10.89 -1.71 7.89
N ARG A 26 10.78 -3.04 8.07
CA ARG A 26 11.36 -4.02 7.14
C ARG A 26 10.77 -3.88 5.73
N HIS A 27 9.46 -3.74 5.63
CA HIS A 27 8.78 -3.58 4.34
C HIS A 27 8.49 -2.09 4.08
N PRO A 28 8.74 -1.59 2.84
CA PRO A 28 8.40 -0.22 2.47
C PRO A 28 6.93 0.07 2.72
N PHE A 29 6.65 1.18 3.40
CA PHE A 29 5.29 1.56 3.82
C PHE A 29 4.32 1.61 2.63
N THR A 30 4.74 2.28 1.56
CA THR A 30 3.97 2.40 0.31
C THR A 30 3.68 1.05 -0.36
N SER A 31 4.57 0.07 -0.23
CA SER A 31 4.34 -1.28 -0.77
C SER A 31 3.30 -2.04 0.05
N ILE A 32 3.30 -1.88 1.37
CA ILE A 32 2.27 -2.44 2.25
C ILE A 32 0.90 -1.84 1.91
N LEU A 33 0.81 -0.51 1.80
CA LEU A 33 -0.44 0.18 1.52
C LEU A 33 -1.01 -0.20 0.15
N PHE A 34 -0.18 -0.21 -0.89
CA PHE A 34 -0.63 -0.58 -2.24
C PHE A 34 -1.10 -2.03 -2.32
N LEU A 35 -0.35 -2.95 -1.69
CA LEU A 35 -0.70 -4.36 -1.67
C LEU A 35 -2.04 -4.57 -0.96
N ALA A 36 -2.22 -4.00 0.23
CA ALA A 36 -3.46 -4.10 0.98
C ALA A 36 -4.66 -3.53 0.19
N LEU A 37 -4.50 -2.35 -0.41
CA LEU A 37 -5.54 -1.75 -1.26
C LEU A 37 -5.91 -2.67 -2.44
N THR A 38 -4.91 -3.20 -3.13
CA THR A 38 -5.13 -4.07 -4.30
C THR A 38 -5.82 -5.37 -3.90
N ALA A 39 -5.44 -5.95 -2.76
CA ALA A 39 -6.05 -7.16 -2.23
C ALA A 39 -7.51 -6.94 -1.82
N VAL A 40 -7.83 -5.83 -1.14
CA VAL A 40 -9.21 -5.47 -0.76
C VAL A 40 -10.09 -5.24 -1.99
N ILE A 41 -9.58 -4.54 -3.02
CA ILE A 41 -10.29 -4.41 -4.32
C ILE A 41 -10.49 -5.79 -4.97
N GLY A 42 -9.53 -6.69 -4.79
CA GLY A 42 -9.60 -8.09 -5.23
C GLY A 42 -10.50 -8.99 -4.39
N GLY A 43 -11.15 -8.46 -3.33
CA GLY A 43 -12.10 -9.19 -2.50
C GLY A 43 -11.52 -9.83 -1.23
N ALA A 44 -10.31 -9.44 -0.79
CA ALA A 44 -9.78 -9.85 0.51
C ALA A 44 -10.43 -9.04 1.65
N ASP A 45 -10.99 -9.72 2.64
CA ASP A 45 -11.70 -9.12 3.78
C ASP A 45 -10.89 -9.23 5.09
N THR A 46 -9.84 -10.06 5.11
CA THR A 46 -8.98 -10.28 6.28
C THR A 46 -7.51 -10.06 5.96
N TRP A 47 -6.68 -9.79 6.98
CA TRP A 47 -5.23 -9.64 6.79
C TRP A 47 -4.55 -10.94 6.33
N VAL A 48 -5.13 -12.10 6.65
CA VAL A 48 -4.67 -13.40 6.16
C VAL A 48 -4.91 -13.50 4.66
N GLU A 49 -6.10 -13.14 4.19
CA GLU A 49 -6.43 -13.11 2.76
C GLU A 49 -5.59 -12.07 2.02
N VAL A 50 -5.26 -10.92 2.63
CA VAL A 50 -4.35 -9.93 2.03
C VAL A 50 -2.94 -10.51 1.84
N GLU A 51 -2.43 -11.24 2.84
CA GLU A 51 -1.15 -11.93 2.74
C GLU A 51 -1.17 -13.01 1.66
N GLU A 52 -2.23 -13.82 1.60
CA GLU A 52 -2.44 -14.87 0.59
C GLU A 52 -2.53 -14.27 -0.82
N PHE A 53 -3.36 -13.24 -1.01
CA PHE A 53 -3.48 -12.51 -2.27
C PHE A 53 -2.12 -11.97 -2.73
N GLY A 54 -1.35 -11.39 -1.81
CA GLY A 54 0.00 -10.91 -2.09
C GLY A 54 0.94 -12.01 -2.55
N ARG A 55 0.86 -13.21 -1.95
CA ARG A 55 1.68 -14.37 -2.32
C ARG A 55 1.29 -14.91 -3.69
N ASP A 56 0.00 -15.06 -3.95
CA ASP A 56 -0.55 -15.56 -5.22
C ASP A 56 -0.18 -14.65 -6.40
N HIS A 57 -0.14 -13.34 -6.15
CA HIS A 57 0.16 -12.33 -7.16
C HIS A 57 1.57 -11.74 -7.03
N ARG A 58 2.49 -12.41 -6.31
CA ARG A 58 3.82 -11.86 -5.99
C ARG A 58 4.57 -11.39 -7.23
N ALA A 59 4.61 -12.22 -8.27
CA ALA A 59 5.31 -11.89 -9.52
C ALA A 59 4.72 -10.63 -10.18
N TRP A 60 3.40 -10.42 -10.06
CA TRP A 60 2.76 -9.20 -10.56
C TRP A 60 3.17 -7.98 -9.73
N PHE A 61 3.16 -8.10 -8.40
CA PHE A 61 3.54 -7.01 -7.50
C PHE A 61 5.01 -6.62 -7.62
N GLU A 62 5.94 -7.57 -7.82
CA GLU A 62 7.36 -7.28 -8.00
C GLU A 62 7.66 -6.45 -9.26
N ARG A 63 6.74 -6.39 -10.22
CA ARG A 63 6.82 -5.46 -11.37
C ARG A 63 6.49 -4.02 -11.03
N TRP A 64 6.05 -3.71 -9.81
CA TRP A 64 5.58 -2.36 -9.42
C TRP A 64 6.06 -1.93 -8.03
N LEU A 65 6.34 -2.89 -7.14
CA LEU A 65 6.67 -2.71 -5.74
C LEU A 65 8.10 -3.16 -5.42
N CYS A 66 8.73 -2.46 -4.48
CA CYS A 66 9.95 -2.93 -3.85
C CYS A 66 9.61 -3.91 -2.72
N LEU A 67 9.91 -5.19 -2.90
CA LEU A 67 9.64 -6.25 -1.92
C LEU A 67 10.95 -6.91 -1.43
N PRO A 68 11.86 -6.16 -0.77
CA PRO A 68 13.19 -6.67 -0.39
C PRO A 68 13.15 -7.86 0.58
N HIS A 69 12.02 -8.04 1.27
CA HIS A 69 11.78 -9.17 2.17
C HIS A 69 10.50 -9.94 1.81
N GLY A 70 10.07 -9.87 0.54
CA GLY A 70 8.83 -10.48 0.08
C GLY A 70 7.56 -9.82 0.61
N ILE A 71 6.47 -10.58 0.57
CA ILE A 71 5.14 -10.16 1.02
C ILE A 71 5.14 -10.01 2.55
N SER A 72 4.55 -8.91 3.02
CA SER A 72 4.37 -8.69 4.47
C SER A 72 3.41 -9.72 5.06
N SER A 73 3.61 -10.10 6.32
CA SER A 73 2.68 -11.01 7.01
C SER A 73 1.36 -10.32 7.37
N HIS A 74 0.31 -11.09 7.59
CA HIS A 74 -0.97 -10.61 8.13
C HIS A 74 -0.79 -9.79 9.42
N ASP A 75 0.11 -10.19 10.34
CA ASP A 75 0.45 -9.39 11.53
C ASP A 75 1.06 -8.03 11.18
N THR A 76 1.85 -7.97 10.11
CA THR A 76 2.46 -6.73 9.65
C THR A 76 1.40 -5.78 9.11
N PHE A 77 0.46 -6.28 8.30
CA PHE A 77 -0.69 -5.50 7.87
C PHE A 77 -1.52 -5.02 9.06
N GLY A 78 -1.88 -5.93 9.98
CA GLY A 78 -2.65 -5.59 11.18
C GLY A 78 -1.98 -4.48 12.01
N ARG A 79 -0.67 -4.56 12.24
CA ARG A 79 0.06 -3.47 12.93
C ARG A 79 0.08 -2.18 12.13
N VAL A 80 0.33 -2.25 10.82
CA VAL A 80 0.43 -1.06 9.96
C VAL A 80 -0.88 -0.31 9.90
N PHE A 81 -2.02 -1.00 9.88
CA PHE A 81 -3.35 -0.40 9.76
C PHE A 81 -4.03 -0.16 11.12
N ALA A 82 -3.46 -0.62 12.23
CA ALA A 82 -3.90 -0.25 13.58
C ALA A 82 -3.32 1.10 14.06
N LEU A 83 -2.29 1.61 13.37
CA LEU A 83 -1.57 2.84 13.74
C LEU A 83 -2.16 4.15 13.16
N PRO A 84 -2.68 4.20 11.91
CA PRO A 84 -3.17 5.42 11.32
C PRO A 84 -4.53 5.79 11.92
N ASP A 85 -4.74 7.10 12.07
CA ASP A 85 -6.07 7.66 12.20
C ASP A 85 -6.87 7.34 10.90
N PRO A 86 -8.01 6.63 10.99
CA PRO A 86 -8.82 6.28 9.83
C PRO A 86 -9.17 7.49 8.95
N GLU A 87 -9.39 8.66 9.55
CA GLU A 87 -9.71 9.89 8.81
C GLU A 87 -8.52 10.38 7.97
N GLN A 88 -7.29 10.22 8.46
CA GLN A 88 -6.08 10.58 7.72
C GLN A 88 -5.82 9.63 6.55
N LEU A 89 -6.08 8.34 6.75
CA LEU A 89 -5.99 7.33 5.70
C LEU A 89 -7.03 7.61 4.59
N GLU A 90 -8.28 7.88 4.97
CA GLU A 90 -9.35 8.22 4.04
C GLU A 90 -9.02 9.52 3.28
N ALA A 91 -8.58 10.57 3.97
CA ALA A 91 -8.23 11.83 3.33
C ALA A 91 -7.05 11.67 2.36
N GLY A 92 -6.02 10.90 2.72
CA GLY A 92 -4.89 10.60 1.82
C GLY A 92 -5.34 9.84 0.57
N PHE A 93 -6.23 8.86 0.75
CA PHE A 93 -6.80 8.08 -0.34
C PHE A 93 -7.69 8.93 -1.27
N ALA A 94 -8.56 9.77 -0.70
CA ALA A 94 -9.44 10.66 -1.48
C ALA A 94 -8.62 11.64 -2.34
N ARG A 95 -7.55 12.22 -1.78
CA ARG A 95 -6.63 13.08 -2.54
C ARG A 95 -5.97 12.34 -3.71
N TRP A 96 -5.57 11.08 -3.48
CA TRP A 96 -5.01 10.24 -4.53
C TRP A 96 -5.98 10.01 -5.69
N VAL A 97 -7.24 9.66 -5.40
CA VAL A 97 -8.26 9.44 -6.42
C VAL A 97 -8.55 10.73 -7.19
N GLN A 98 -8.65 11.87 -6.51
CA GLN A 98 -8.88 13.17 -7.15
C GLN A 98 -7.74 13.57 -8.10
N ALA A 99 -6.48 13.41 -7.66
CA ALA A 99 -5.32 13.71 -8.50
C ALA A 99 -5.24 12.88 -9.80
N ARG A 100 -5.94 11.74 -9.86
CA ARG A 100 -6.06 10.89 -11.06
C ARG A 100 -7.18 11.34 -11.99
N HIS A 101 -8.25 11.91 -11.46
CA HIS A 101 -9.37 12.41 -12.25
C HIS A 101 -8.97 13.64 -13.07
N ASP A 102 -8.20 14.56 -12.47
CA ASP A 102 -7.79 15.79 -13.14
C ASP A 102 -6.84 15.54 -14.33
N GLN A 103 -6.02 14.48 -14.27
CA GLN A 103 -5.14 14.07 -15.38
C GLN A 103 -5.88 13.35 -16.52
N MET A 104 -7.14 12.98 -16.34
CA MET A 104 -7.94 12.28 -17.36
C MET A 104 -8.84 13.24 -18.14
N THR A 105 -8.95 14.49 -17.69
CA THR A 105 -9.69 15.59 -18.34
C THR A 105 -8.83 16.52 -19.19
N ASP A 106 -7.53 16.23 -19.35
CA ASP A 106 -6.61 16.91 -20.28
C ASP A 106 -6.17 16.00 -21.44
#